data_AF-A0A811U978-F1
#
_entry.id   AF-A0A811U978-F1
#
_cell.length_a   1.000
_cell.length_b   1.000
_cell.length_c   1.000
_cell.angle_alpha   90.00
_cell.angle_beta   90.00
_cell.angle_gamma   90.00
#
_symmetry.space_group_name_H-M   'P 1'
#
loop_
_entity.id
_entity.type
_entity.pdbx_description
1 polymer ?
#
loop_
_entity_poly.entity_id
_entity_poly.type
_entity_poly.pdbx_seq_one_letter_code
_entity_poly.pdbx_strand_id
1 'polypeptide(L)'
;MSVPDKIPVSFACQSCMQPIILDESLDNIDVHSMAELELPIYSDNSNTLDTQDPNAFDHFVPPFRLSESINNTGFMMVSDGKEKKLGTLFRLKAELFDCLSSNSEIDHPLCEECADSMLESMDQELKIAEKEWRDYKNYLDNLEQQQKCPNTTELEKELNELKENESRMLAELERLKLEEESLKEEVKKEEEEKIKLQKQEAKYWREYTKHRRELMLTEDDKRSLECQISYAEQQLEKLKDANIFNITFHIWHAGHFGTINNFRLGRLPSAAVDWSEINAAWGQTALLLCALARKIDLIFERYRIVPFGNHSYVEVIGENRELPLYGTGGFKFFWDTKFDAAMVAFLDCLTQFREEVEKRDTEFLLPYKMEKGKIIDPSTGNSYSIKIQFNSEEQWTKALKFMLTNLKWGLAWVSSQFAND
;
A
#
# COMPACT_ATOMS: atom_id res chain seq x y z
N MET A 1 -9.40 100.85 -3.88
CA MET A 1 -9.08 99.73 -4.78
C MET A 1 -8.45 100.32 -6.03
N SER A 2 -7.12 100.48 -5.98
CA SER A 2 -6.23 100.79 -7.10
C SER A 2 -5.33 99.56 -7.24
N VAL A 3 -5.40 98.97 -8.42
CA VAL A 3 -4.82 97.67 -8.81
C VAL A 3 -3.31 97.68 -8.52
N PRO A 4 -2.73 96.66 -7.86
CA PRO A 4 -1.27 96.58 -7.72
C PRO A 4 -0.66 96.44 -9.11
N ASP A 5 0.35 97.26 -9.40
CA ASP A 5 1.10 97.19 -10.65
C ASP A 5 1.62 95.76 -10.84
N LYS A 6 1.14 95.10 -11.89
CA LYS A 6 1.57 93.75 -12.24
C LYS A 6 2.98 93.84 -12.82
N ILE A 7 3.98 93.62 -11.98
CA ILE A 7 5.37 93.48 -12.40
C ILE A 7 5.50 92.15 -13.15
N PRO A 8 5.92 92.12 -14.43
CA PRO A 8 6.09 90.88 -15.16
C PRO A 8 7.31 90.14 -14.62
N VAL A 9 7.10 89.05 -13.91
CA VAL A 9 8.19 88.15 -13.51
C VAL A 9 8.35 87.08 -14.56
N SER A 10 9.54 87.01 -15.17
CA SER A 10 9.85 86.13 -16.29
C SER A 10 10.52 84.80 -15.90
N PHE A 11 11.18 84.73 -14.74
CA PHE A 11 11.93 83.54 -14.30
C PHE A 11 11.72 83.26 -12.81
N ALA A 12 11.82 82.00 -12.41
CA ALA A 12 11.73 81.55 -11.01
C ALA A 12 12.99 80.79 -10.61
N CYS A 13 13.32 80.82 -9.32
CA CYS A 13 14.43 80.05 -8.76
C CYS A 13 14.19 78.56 -8.96
N GLN A 14 15.13 77.84 -9.56
CA GLN A 14 14.96 76.39 -9.79
C GLN A 14 15.03 75.55 -8.49
N SER A 15 15.63 76.10 -7.43
CA SER A 15 15.73 75.42 -6.13
C SER A 15 14.51 75.65 -5.22
N CYS A 16 14.02 76.89 -5.11
CA CYS A 16 12.91 77.24 -4.20
C CYS A 16 11.61 77.68 -4.89
N MET A 17 11.58 77.72 -6.23
CA MET A 17 10.44 78.10 -7.08
C MET A 17 9.89 79.52 -6.83
N GLN A 18 10.67 80.40 -6.20
CA GLN A 18 10.28 81.80 -5.98
C GLN A 18 10.56 82.68 -7.20
N PRO A 19 9.70 83.68 -7.49
CA PRO A 19 9.88 84.61 -8.60
C PRO A 19 11.16 85.45 -8.45
N ILE A 20 12.03 85.46 -9.46
CA ILE A 20 13.28 86.23 -9.46
C ILE A 20 13.12 87.50 -10.30
N ILE A 21 13.56 88.64 -9.74
CA ILE A 21 13.67 89.90 -10.46
C ILE A 21 15.10 90.00 -11.01
N LEU A 22 15.22 90.06 -12.32
CA LEU A 22 16.52 90.21 -12.99
C LEU A 22 16.87 91.70 -13.10
N ASP A 23 18.14 92.01 -12.88
CA ASP A 23 18.70 93.35 -13.07
C ASP A 23 18.70 93.75 -14.56
N GLU A 24 18.42 95.03 -14.87
CA GLU A 24 18.39 95.57 -16.24
C GLU A 24 19.76 95.49 -16.96
N SER A 25 20.86 95.36 -16.20
CA SER A 25 22.21 95.17 -16.74
C SER A 25 22.40 93.86 -17.53
N LEU A 26 21.56 92.84 -17.29
CA LEU A 26 21.56 91.58 -18.04
C LEU A 26 20.97 91.72 -19.45
N ASP A 27 20.43 92.88 -19.81
CA ASP A 27 19.83 93.14 -21.14
C ASP A 27 20.89 93.44 -22.22
N ASN A 28 22.13 93.76 -21.85
CA ASN A 28 23.20 94.21 -22.75
C ASN A 28 24.43 93.29 -22.73
N ILE A 29 24.24 91.98 -22.68
CA ILE A 29 25.36 91.02 -22.72
C ILE A 29 25.82 90.86 -24.18
N ASP A 30 27.10 91.16 -24.42
CA ASP A 30 27.72 91.01 -25.73
C ASP A 30 27.96 89.53 -26.07
N VAL A 31 27.94 89.19 -27.36
CA VAL A 31 28.11 87.82 -27.86
C VAL A 31 29.45 87.23 -27.42
N HIS A 32 30.47 88.08 -27.28
CA HIS A 32 31.79 87.68 -26.80
C HIS A 32 31.78 87.26 -25.32
N SER A 33 30.97 87.91 -24.49
CA SER A 33 30.80 87.57 -23.08
C SER A 33 30.01 86.27 -22.89
N MET A 34 29.04 85.98 -23.79
CA MET A 34 28.36 84.68 -23.80
C MET A 34 29.30 83.53 -24.17
N ALA A 35 30.16 83.73 -25.17
CA ALA A 35 31.14 82.71 -25.57
C ALA A 35 32.20 82.43 -24.49
N GLU A 36 32.56 83.42 -23.68
CA GLU A 36 33.44 83.22 -22.52
C GLU A 36 32.77 82.43 -21.39
N LEU A 37 31.46 82.63 -21.17
CA LEU A 37 30.67 81.89 -20.16
C LEU A 37 30.37 80.44 -20.57
N GLU A 38 30.41 80.14 -21.88
CA GLU A 38 30.34 78.77 -22.42
C GLU A 38 31.64 77.97 -22.18
N LEU A 39 32.75 78.61 -21.81
CA LEU A 39 33.99 77.89 -21.54
C LEU A 39 33.85 77.07 -20.23
N PRO A 40 34.20 75.77 -20.24
CA PRO A 40 34.09 74.93 -19.05
C PRO A 40 35.01 75.43 -17.93
N ILE A 41 34.47 75.56 -16.72
CA ILE A 41 35.17 76.09 -15.54
C ILE A 41 36.17 75.07 -14.96
N TYR A 42 35.96 73.77 -15.21
CA TYR A 42 36.85 72.69 -14.79
C TYR A 42 37.59 72.07 -15.98
N SER A 43 38.92 72.04 -15.90
CA SER A 43 39.77 71.22 -16.76
C SER A 43 40.19 69.95 -16.02
N ASP A 44 39.77 68.81 -16.56
CA ASP A 44 40.18 67.41 -16.29
C ASP A 44 39.68 66.71 -15.01
N ASN A 45 38.94 65.60 -15.16
CA ASN A 45 39.54 64.27 -15.26
C ASN A 45 38.51 63.12 -15.41
N SER A 46 38.90 62.13 -16.22
CA SER A 46 38.52 60.71 -16.20
C SER A 46 37.04 60.28 -16.25
N ASN A 47 36.74 59.54 -17.32
CA ASN A 47 36.31 58.14 -17.25
C ASN A 47 35.94 57.62 -15.86
N THR A 48 34.65 57.54 -15.56
CA THR A 48 34.02 56.45 -14.79
C THR A 48 32.52 56.53 -14.97
N LEU A 49 31.97 55.73 -15.88
CA LEU A 49 30.59 55.27 -15.74
C LEU A 49 30.62 53.74 -15.85
N ASP A 50 30.71 53.14 -14.66
CA ASP A 50 30.32 51.77 -14.42
C ASP A 50 28.89 51.58 -14.92
N THR A 51 28.76 50.84 -16.01
CA THR A 51 27.50 50.30 -16.48
C THR A 51 27.03 49.18 -15.56
N GLN A 52 26.36 49.52 -14.46
CA GLN A 52 25.51 48.60 -13.70
C GLN A 52 24.30 49.34 -13.13
N ASP A 53 23.29 49.60 -13.97
CA ASP A 53 21.87 49.42 -13.61
C ASP A 53 20.94 49.76 -14.81
N PRO A 54 20.31 48.77 -15.47
CA PRO A 54 19.43 49.01 -16.62
C PRO A 54 18.07 49.64 -16.28
N ASN A 55 17.74 49.82 -15.00
CA ASN A 55 16.43 50.28 -14.53
C ASN A 55 16.42 51.70 -13.94
N ALA A 56 17.52 52.45 -14.02
CA ALA A 56 17.59 53.84 -13.55
C ALA A 56 17.09 54.88 -14.59
N PHE A 57 16.74 54.46 -15.81
CA PHE A 57 16.26 55.35 -16.87
C PHE A 57 14.77 55.73 -16.79
N ASP A 58 13.99 55.12 -15.90
CA ASP A 58 12.53 55.28 -15.88
C ASP A 58 12.01 56.47 -15.05
N HIS A 59 12.89 57.33 -14.50
CA HIS A 59 12.49 58.57 -13.80
C HIS A 59 13.43 59.76 -14.02
N PHE A 60 14.29 59.73 -15.05
CA PHE A 60 15.13 60.88 -15.37
C PHE A 60 14.31 61.95 -16.12
N VAL A 61 13.88 62.93 -15.33
CA VAL A 61 13.48 64.32 -15.63
C VAL A 61 14.54 65.25 -16.23
N PRO A 62 14.99 65.22 -17.50
CA PRO A 62 15.99 66.21 -17.92
C PRO A 62 15.41 67.64 -17.74
N PRO A 63 16.18 68.57 -17.16
CA PRO A 63 15.73 69.94 -16.97
C PRO A 63 15.41 70.60 -18.32
N PHE A 64 14.37 71.43 -18.35
CA PHE A 64 13.88 72.05 -19.58
C PHE A 64 14.92 73.03 -20.14
N ARG A 65 15.48 72.71 -21.31
CA ARG A 65 16.42 73.57 -22.06
C ARG A 65 15.73 74.15 -23.29
N LEU A 66 15.78 75.47 -23.45
CA LEU A 66 15.20 76.17 -24.59
C LEU A 66 16.01 75.94 -25.89
N SER A 67 17.31 75.62 -25.78
CA SER A 67 18.20 75.33 -26.91
C SER A 67 17.91 74.00 -27.64
N GLU A 68 17.21 73.04 -27.02
CA GLU A 68 16.88 71.74 -27.64
C GLU A 68 15.67 71.79 -28.60
N SER A 69 15.03 72.94 -28.74
CA SER A 69 13.83 73.14 -29.58
C SER A 69 14.08 73.26 -31.09
N ILE A 70 15.32 73.06 -31.56
CA ILE A 70 15.63 73.09 -33.01
C ILE A 70 15.05 71.85 -33.74
N ASN A 71 14.79 70.76 -33.02
CA ASN A 71 14.27 69.51 -33.59
C ASN A 71 12.84 69.21 -33.11
N ASN A 72 11.89 70.09 -33.43
CA ASN A 72 10.42 69.95 -33.57
C ASN A 72 9.64 68.77 -32.93
N THR A 73 10.06 68.20 -31.80
CA THR A 73 9.34 67.14 -31.07
C THR A 73 9.38 67.33 -29.55
N GLY A 74 9.00 68.51 -29.08
CA GLY A 74 8.75 68.81 -27.66
C GLY A 74 7.50 69.68 -27.50
N PHE A 75 6.59 69.24 -26.64
CA PHE A 75 5.28 69.79 -26.24
C PHE A 75 4.84 71.19 -26.74
N MET A 76 3.62 71.23 -27.30
CA MET A 76 2.91 72.43 -27.75
C MET A 76 2.33 73.21 -26.56
N MET A 77 2.87 74.39 -26.26
CA MET A 77 2.30 75.33 -25.29
C MET A 77 1.06 76.00 -25.90
N VAL A 78 -0.13 75.64 -25.41
CA VAL A 78 -1.39 76.29 -25.80
C VAL A 78 -1.48 77.64 -25.08
N SER A 79 -1.23 78.72 -25.82
CA SER A 79 -1.43 80.10 -25.36
C SER A 79 -2.55 80.77 -26.14
N ASP A 80 -3.44 81.44 -25.40
CA ASP A 80 -4.67 82.03 -25.87
C ASP A 80 -4.41 83.28 -26.74
N GLY A 81 -4.28 83.06 -28.06
CA GLY A 81 -4.77 83.97 -29.09
C GLY A 81 -4.15 85.36 -29.24
N LYS A 82 -3.04 85.69 -28.54
CA LYS A 82 -2.26 86.92 -28.80
C LYS A 82 -0.77 86.60 -28.82
N GLU A 83 -0.26 86.35 -30.02
CA GLU A 83 1.17 86.29 -30.33
C GLU A 83 1.86 87.60 -29.96
N LYS A 84 2.30 87.73 -28.71
CA LYS A 84 3.46 88.56 -28.41
C LYS A 84 4.67 87.69 -28.75
N LYS A 85 5.39 88.06 -29.82
CA LYS A 85 6.74 87.54 -30.09
C LYS A 85 7.49 87.60 -28.76
N LEU A 86 7.79 86.43 -28.19
CA LEU A 86 8.66 86.32 -27.03
C LEU A 86 9.91 87.13 -27.38
N GLY A 87 10.15 88.25 -26.68
CA GLY A 87 11.19 89.19 -27.09
C GLY A 87 12.51 88.45 -27.22
N THR A 88 13.33 88.77 -28.22
CA THR A 88 14.68 88.22 -28.41
C THR A 88 15.45 88.20 -27.09
N LEU A 89 15.19 89.19 -26.25
CA LEU A 89 15.68 89.40 -24.90
C LEU A 89 15.30 88.32 -23.88
N PHE A 90 14.08 87.75 -23.94
CA PHE A 90 13.71 86.60 -23.10
C PHE A 90 14.42 85.32 -23.55
N ARG A 91 14.59 85.15 -24.87
CA ARG A 91 15.31 83.98 -25.42
C ARG A 91 16.80 84.03 -25.08
N LEU A 92 17.42 85.19 -25.19
CA LEU A 92 18.81 85.41 -24.77
C LEU A 92 19.03 85.14 -23.28
N LYS A 93 18.10 85.61 -22.41
CA LYS A 93 18.17 85.33 -20.97
C LYS A 93 18.01 83.85 -20.63
N ALA A 94 17.14 83.14 -21.35
CA ALA A 94 17.00 81.71 -21.17
C ALA A 94 18.18 80.90 -21.70
N GLU A 95 18.72 81.27 -22.88
CA GLU A 95 19.96 80.69 -23.42
C GLU A 95 21.14 80.88 -22.44
N LEU A 96 21.21 82.02 -21.75
CA LEU A 96 22.24 82.27 -20.73
C LEU A 96 22.07 81.38 -19.48
N PHE A 97 20.85 81.21 -18.97
CA PHE A 97 20.63 80.30 -17.84
C PHE A 97 20.86 78.83 -18.22
N ASP A 98 20.47 78.42 -19.43
CA ASP A 98 20.74 77.08 -19.95
C ASP A 98 22.26 76.82 -20.07
N CYS A 99 23.02 77.82 -20.53
CA CYS A 99 24.48 77.74 -20.61
C CYS A 99 25.11 77.58 -19.23
N LEU A 100 24.69 78.39 -18.25
CA LEU A 100 25.21 78.33 -16.88
C LEU A 100 24.88 76.99 -16.21
N SER A 101 23.65 76.50 -16.36
CA SER A 101 23.21 75.17 -15.89
C SER A 101 23.90 74.00 -16.61
N SER A 102 24.54 74.23 -17.75
CA SER A 102 25.31 73.20 -18.45
C SER A 102 26.74 73.08 -17.91
N ASN A 103 27.27 74.16 -17.32
CA ASN A 103 28.61 74.22 -16.77
C ASN A 103 28.67 73.99 -15.24
N SER A 104 27.51 73.96 -14.57
CA SER A 104 27.35 73.59 -13.17
C SER A 104 26.43 72.38 -13.03
N GLU A 105 26.56 71.60 -11.95
CA GLU A 105 25.67 70.46 -11.66
C GLU A 105 24.26 70.89 -11.20
N ILE A 106 23.95 72.18 -11.18
CA ILE A 106 22.74 72.74 -10.56
C ILE A 106 22.06 73.73 -11.52
N ASP A 107 20.75 73.60 -11.66
CA ASP A 107 19.95 74.42 -12.55
C ASP A 107 19.85 75.88 -12.06
N HIS A 108 20.19 76.81 -12.95
CA HIS A 108 20.04 78.26 -12.80
C HIS A 108 18.73 78.74 -13.47
N PRO A 109 18.10 79.85 -13.04
CA PRO A 109 18.57 80.82 -12.05
C PRO A 109 18.28 80.43 -10.60
N LEU A 110 19.14 80.90 -9.69
CA LEU A 110 18.98 80.74 -8.24
C LEU A 110 18.72 82.10 -7.60
N CYS A 111 17.93 82.16 -6.53
CA CYS A 111 17.80 83.38 -5.72
C CYS A 111 19.00 83.54 -4.77
N GLU A 112 19.20 84.75 -4.26
CA GLU A 112 20.31 85.11 -3.35
C GLU A 112 20.44 84.13 -2.17
N GLU A 113 19.35 83.81 -1.47
CA GLU A 113 19.37 82.87 -0.33
C GLU A 113 19.79 81.44 -0.74
N CYS A 114 19.40 80.98 -1.94
CA CYS A 114 19.78 79.65 -2.44
C CYS A 114 21.22 79.63 -2.95
N ALA A 115 21.72 80.74 -3.51
CA ALA A 115 23.11 80.87 -3.92
C ALA A 115 24.05 80.91 -2.69
N ASP A 116 23.66 81.61 -1.62
CA ASP A 116 24.44 81.65 -0.38
C ASP A 116 24.51 80.27 0.30
N SER A 117 23.38 79.55 0.39
CA SER A 117 23.38 78.20 0.94
C SER A 117 24.22 77.23 0.11
N MET A 118 24.32 77.45 -1.20
CA MET A 118 25.18 76.66 -2.09
C MET A 118 26.65 76.98 -1.87
N LEU A 119 27.00 78.27 -1.78
CA LEU A 119 28.36 78.70 -1.47
C LEU A 119 28.83 78.13 -0.12
N GLU A 120 27.96 78.08 0.89
CA GLU A 120 28.28 77.43 2.17
C GLU A 120 28.51 75.91 2.03
N SER A 121 27.75 75.22 1.17
CA SER A 121 27.95 73.79 0.88
C SER A 121 29.27 73.56 0.14
N MET A 122 29.57 74.36 -0.88
CA MET A 122 30.83 74.28 -1.63
C MET A 122 32.03 74.58 -0.73
N ASP A 123 31.93 75.56 0.18
CA ASP A 123 32.98 75.86 1.17
C ASP A 123 33.20 74.69 2.14
N GLN A 124 32.15 73.95 2.50
CA GLN A 124 32.28 72.74 3.31
C GLN A 124 32.98 71.62 2.53
N GLU A 125 32.60 71.40 1.27
CA GLU A 125 33.25 70.43 0.39
C GLU A 125 34.72 70.77 0.15
N LEU A 126 35.06 72.05 -0.11
CA LEU A 126 36.44 72.51 -0.24
C LEU A 126 37.24 72.26 1.04
N LYS A 127 36.67 72.50 2.23
CA LYS A 127 37.35 72.20 3.50
C LYS A 127 37.59 70.70 3.70
N ILE A 128 36.67 69.85 3.26
CA ILE A 128 36.83 68.39 3.29
C ILE A 128 37.96 68.00 2.33
N ALA A 129 37.93 68.47 1.08
CA ALA A 129 38.96 68.19 0.08
C ALA A 129 40.36 68.69 0.50
N GLU A 130 40.47 69.89 1.11
CA GLU A 130 41.73 70.39 1.65
C GLU A 130 42.26 69.55 2.81
N LYS A 131 41.36 68.94 3.59
CA LYS A 131 41.74 68.04 4.68
C LYS A 131 42.23 66.71 4.11
N GLU A 132 41.51 66.13 3.16
CA GLU A 132 41.94 64.92 2.45
C GLU A 132 43.27 65.13 1.74
N TRP A 133 43.46 66.25 1.04
CA TRP A 133 44.72 66.60 0.41
C TRP A 133 45.88 66.68 1.42
N ARG A 134 45.65 67.28 2.59
CA ARG A 134 46.65 67.31 3.67
C ARG A 134 46.98 65.91 4.18
N ASP A 135 45.99 65.04 4.32
CA ASP A 135 46.18 63.66 4.76
C ASP A 135 46.96 62.85 3.71
N TYR A 136 46.61 62.96 2.43
CA TYR A 136 47.36 62.35 1.32
C TYR A 136 48.79 62.88 1.23
N LYS A 137 48.98 64.19 1.39
CA LYS A 137 50.33 64.79 1.39
C LYS A 137 51.17 64.30 2.57
N ASN A 138 50.59 64.22 3.76
CA ASN A 138 51.27 63.64 4.92
C ASN A 138 51.61 62.16 4.71
N TYR A 139 50.73 61.39 4.05
CA TYR A 139 51.00 60.00 3.71
C TYR A 139 52.13 59.89 2.67
N LEU A 140 52.13 60.74 1.65
CA LEU A 140 53.19 60.80 0.64
C LEU A 140 54.53 61.20 1.26
N ASP A 141 54.56 62.25 2.09
CA ASP A 141 55.76 62.69 2.80
C ASP A 141 56.31 61.57 3.71
N ASN A 142 55.43 60.81 4.38
CA ASN A 142 55.83 59.65 5.17
C ASN A 142 56.41 58.53 4.29
N LEU A 143 55.81 58.24 3.14
CA LEU A 143 56.35 57.25 2.19
C LEU A 143 57.70 57.69 1.62
N GLU A 144 57.85 58.94 1.22
CA GLU A 144 59.12 59.50 0.70
C GLU A 144 60.22 59.51 1.77
N GLN A 145 59.87 59.78 3.03
CA GLN A 145 60.81 59.68 4.15
C GLN A 145 61.23 58.23 4.42
N GLN A 146 60.31 57.26 4.29
CA GLN A 146 60.64 55.84 4.34
C GLN A 146 61.47 55.38 3.13
N GLN A 147 61.35 56.06 1.97
CA GLN A 147 62.05 55.72 0.74
C GLN A 147 63.50 56.22 0.65
N LYS A 148 64.04 56.98 1.62
CA LYS A 148 65.43 57.49 1.55
C LYS A 148 66.53 56.44 1.73
N CYS A 149 66.19 55.18 2.04
CA CYS A 149 67.11 54.04 1.95
C CYS A 149 66.34 52.77 1.52
N PRO A 150 66.08 52.54 0.24
CA PRO A 150 65.71 51.19 -0.19
C PRO A 150 66.99 50.35 -0.17
N ASN A 151 67.04 49.31 0.67
CA ASN A 151 68.05 48.26 0.57
C ASN A 151 67.84 47.51 -0.76
N THR A 152 68.30 48.07 -1.86
CA THR A 152 68.22 47.49 -3.22
C THR A 152 68.72 46.06 -3.28
N THR A 153 69.68 45.71 -2.43
CA THR A 153 70.23 44.36 -2.27
C THR A 153 69.30 43.37 -1.57
N GLU A 154 68.40 43.82 -0.69
CA GLU A 154 67.37 42.98 -0.06
C GLU A 154 66.22 42.74 -1.03
N LEU A 155 65.79 43.78 -1.75
CA LEU A 155 64.78 43.68 -2.82
C LEU A 155 65.22 42.76 -3.97
N GLU A 156 66.50 42.78 -4.36
CA GLU A 156 67.04 41.86 -5.38
C GLU A 156 67.07 40.40 -4.89
N LYS A 157 67.33 40.17 -3.60
CA LYS A 157 67.24 38.82 -3.00
C LYS A 157 65.80 38.33 -2.98
N GLU A 158 64.87 39.17 -2.53
CA GLU A 158 63.44 38.86 -2.53
C GLU A 158 62.93 38.57 -3.94
N LEU A 159 63.35 39.34 -4.95
CA LEU A 159 62.99 39.10 -6.35
C LEU A 159 63.47 37.73 -6.84
N ASN A 160 64.69 37.33 -6.48
CA ASN A 160 65.24 36.04 -6.88
C ASN A 160 64.55 34.87 -6.15
N GLU A 161 64.27 35.02 -4.86
CA GLU A 161 63.49 34.04 -4.08
C GLU A 161 62.07 33.89 -4.66
N LEU A 162 61.43 35.00 -5.03
CA LEU A 162 60.11 34.98 -5.66
C LEU A 162 60.13 34.31 -7.04
N LYS A 163 61.14 34.56 -7.88
CA LYS A 163 61.29 33.89 -9.18
C LYS A 163 61.53 32.38 -9.03
N GLU A 164 62.35 31.97 -8.07
CA GLU A 164 62.56 30.55 -7.78
C GLU A 164 61.25 29.89 -7.31
N ASN A 165 60.53 30.56 -6.42
CA ASN A 165 59.21 30.10 -5.95
C ASN A 165 58.19 30.03 -7.09
N GLU A 166 58.14 31.02 -7.98
CA GLU A 166 57.28 31.05 -9.17
C GLU A 166 57.58 29.86 -10.07
N SER A 167 58.85 29.61 -10.39
CA SER A 167 59.24 28.47 -11.22
C SER A 167 58.87 27.12 -10.59
N ARG A 168 59.03 26.98 -9.27
CA ARG A 168 58.63 25.78 -8.52
C ARG A 168 57.11 25.59 -8.55
N MET A 169 56.34 26.65 -8.35
CA MET A 169 54.88 26.60 -8.41
C MET A 169 54.37 26.28 -9.82
N LEU A 170 55.00 26.81 -10.87
CA LEU A 170 54.65 26.50 -12.25
C LEU A 170 54.90 25.02 -12.59
N ALA A 171 56.03 24.46 -12.16
CA ALA A 171 56.32 23.04 -12.35
C ALA A 171 55.31 22.13 -11.61
N GLU A 172 54.91 22.52 -10.39
CA GLU A 172 53.88 21.82 -9.64
C GLU A 172 52.52 21.88 -10.33
N LEU A 173 52.16 23.04 -10.88
CA LEU A 173 50.90 23.25 -11.59
C LEU A 173 50.84 22.41 -12.87
N GLU A 174 51.95 22.29 -13.60
CA GLU A 174 52.04 21.43 -14.78
C GLU A 174 51.88 19.94 -14.42
N ARG A 175 52.51 19.48 -13.33
CA ARG A 175 52.32 18.11 -12.82
C ARG A 175 50.85 17.84 -12.47
N LEU A 176 50.22 18.74 -11.72
CA LEU A 176 48.82 18.59 -11.32
C LEU A 176 47.87 18.58 -12.53
N LYS A 177 48.16 19.36 -13.58
CA LYS A 177 47.36 19.31 -14.82
C LYS A 177 47.44 17.96 -15.53
N LEU A 178 48.61 17.34 -15.56
CA LEU A 178 48.77 16.00 -16.15
C LEU A 178 48.02 14.95 -15.32
N GLU A 179 48.09 15.04 -14.00
CA GLU A 179 47.33 14.17 -13.10
C GLU A 179 45.82 14.35 -13.28
N GLU A 180 45.34 15.60 -13.38
CA GLU A 180 43.93 15.91 -13.61
C GLU A 180 43.41 15.29 -14.92
N GLU A 181 44.18 15.36 -16.01
CA GLU A 181 43.79 14.77 -17.29
C GLU A 181 43.73 13.24 -17.20
N SER A 182 44.71 12.60 -16.54
CA SER A 182 44.69 11.15 -16.34
C SER A 182 43.50 10.68 -15.49
N LEU A 183 43.17 11.44 -14.43
CA LEU A 183 42.02 11.18 -13.57
C LEU A 183 40.70 11.34 -14.34
N LYS A 184 40.59 12.33 -15.23
CA LYS A 184 39.39 12.52 -16.08
C LYS A 184 39.17 11.31 -17.00
N GLU A 185 40.23 10.77 -17.58
CA GLU A 185 40.11 9.56 -18.41
C GLU A 185 39.68 8.33 -17.60
N GLU A 186 40.17 8.17 -16.37
CA GLU A 186 39.77 7.09 -15.47
C GLU A 186 38.29 7.21 -15.06
N VAL A 187 37.85 8.41 -14.65
CA VAL A 187 36.45 8.68 -14.31
C VAL A 187 35.52 8.34 -15.47
N LYS A 188 35.91 8.69 -16.70
CA LYS A 188 35.11 8.38 -17.90
C LYS A 188 34.98 6.87 -18.12
N LYS A 189 36.05 6.09 -17.91
CA LYS A 189 36.00 4.62 -18.02
C LYS A 189 35.08 4.02 -16.96
N GLU A 190 35.17 4.49 -15.73
CA GLU A 190 34.29 4.03 -14.63
C GLU A 190 32.81 4.37 -14.89
N GLU A 191 32.52 5.54 -15.44
CA GLU A 191 31.15 5.92 -15.83
C GLU A 191 30.57 4.97 -16.89
N GLU A 192 31.37 4.59 -17.90
CA GLU A 192 30.96 3.63 -18.91
C GLU A 192 30.69 2.24 -18.31
N GLU A 193 31.52 1.80 -17.37
CA GLU A 193 31.33 0.53 -16.64
C GLU A 193 30.08 0.55 -15.76
N LYS A 194 29.84 1.65 -15.05
CA LYS A 194 28.62 1.86 -14.27
C LYS A 194 27.37 1.75 -15.12
N ILE A 195 27.35 2.35 -16.32
CA ILE A 195 26.21 2.25 -17.25
C ILE A 195 26.01 0.80 -17.72
N LYS A 196 27.10 0.06 -17.99
CA LYS A 196 27.02 -1.37 -18.37
C LYS A 196 26.43 -2.20 -17.23
N LEU A 197 26.88 -1.99 -16.00
CA LEU A 197 26.38 -2.66 -14.80
C LEU A 197 24.90 -2.36 -14.56
N GLN A 198 24.47 -1.09 -14.65
CA GLN A 198 23.06 -0.72 -14.51
C GLN A 198 22.15 -1.42 -15.54
N LYS A 199 22.62 -1.57 -16.79
CA LYS A 199 21.88 -2.33 -17.82
C LYS A 199 21.77 -3.82 -17.49
N GLN A 200 22.81 -4.41 -16.91
CA GLN A 200 22.80 -5.81 -16.48
C GLN A 200 21.88 -6.00 -15.27
N GLU A 201 21.91 -5.09 -14.30
CA GLU A 201 21.04 -5.09 -13.13
C GLU A 201 19.57 -4.99 -13.55
N ALA A 202 19.24 -4.10 -14.48
CA ALA A 202 17.88 -3.97 -15.01
C ALA A 202 17.41 -5.25 -15.72
N LYS A 203 18.30 -5.99 -16.40
CA LYS A 203 17.97 -7.30 -16.99
C LYS A 203 17.75 -8.34 -15.89
N TYR A 204 18.62 -8.39 -14.90
CA TYR A 204 18.50 -9.30 -13.76
C TYR A 204 17.18 -9.10 -13.01
N TRP A 205 16.81 -7.85 -12.72
CA TRP A 205 15.55 -7.53 -12.04
C TRP A 205 14.30 -7.98 -12.83
N ARG A 206 14.34 -7.94 -14.17
CA ARG A 206 13.24 -8.45 -15.00
C ARG A 206 13.10 -9.97 -14.89
N GLU A 207 14.21 -10.70 -15.02
CA GLU A 207 14.20 -12.17 -14.87
C GLU A 207 13.78 -12.59 -13.46
N TYR A 208 14.31 -11.91 -12.43
CA TYR A 208 13.91 -12.13 -11.05
C TYR A 208 12.41 -11.92 -10.84
N THR A 209 11.86 -10.83 -11.38
CA THR A 209 10.43 -10.54 -11.26
C THR A 209 9.58 -11.59 -11.98
N LYS A 210 10.05 -12.10 -13.12
CA LYS A 210 9.40 -13.18 -13.87
C LYS A 210 9.36 -14.47 -13.05
N HIS A 211 10.50 -14.91 -12.52
CA HIS A 211 10.57 -16.11 -11.68
C HIS A 211 9.77 -15.96 -10.39
N ARG A 212 9.77 -14.78 -9.76
CA ARG A 212 8.96 -14.52 -8.57
C ARG A 212 7.46 -14.64 -8.87
N ARG A 213 7.02 -14.21 -10.05
CA ARG A 213 5.62 -14.39 -10.49
C ARG A 213 5.30 -15.87 -10.70
N GLU A 214 6.17 -16.61 -11.38
CA GLU A 214 6.00 -18.06 -11.62
C GLU A 214 5.90 -18.83 -10.30
N LEU A 215 6.75 -18.49 -9.33
CA LEU A 215 6.71 -19.06 -7.99
C LEU A 215 5.36 -18.79 -7.30
N MET A 216 4.90 -17.54 -7.33
CA MET A 216 3.62 -17.15 -6.71
C MET A 216 2.43 -17.88 -7.33
N LEU A 217 2.39 -18.01 -8.66
CA LEU A 217 1.33 -18.77 -9.35
C LEU A 217 1.36 -20.25 -8.95
N THR A 218 2.54 -20.85 -8.89
CA THR A 218 2.71 -22.25 -8.50
C THR A 218 2.30 -22.49 -7.04
N GLU A 219 2.60 -21.54 -6.15
CA GLU A 219 2.17 -21.59 -4.74
C GLU A 219 0.66 -21.49 -4.61
N ASP A 220 0.00 -20.62 -5.37
CA ASP A 220 -1.46 -20.51 -5.37
C ASP A 220 -2.11 -21.78 -5.93
N ASP A 221 -1.57 -22.37 -7.00
CA ASP A 221 -2.03 -23.67 -7.53
C ASP A 221 -1.87 -24.78 -6.49
N LYS A 222 -0.73 -24.82 -5.79
CA LYS A 222 -0.49 -25.77 -4.71
C LYS A 222 -1.53 -25.63 -3.60
N ARG A 223 -1.80 -24.40 -3.15
CA ARG A 223 -2.83 -24.14 -2.12
C ARG A 223 -4.22 -24.58 -2.57
N SER A 224 -4.57 -24.32 -3.84
CA SER A 224 -5.84 -24.78 -4.40
C SER A 224 -5.95 -26.31 -4.38
N LEU A 225 -4.89 -27.02 -4.78
CA LEU A 225 -4.86 -28.48 -4.75
C LEU A 225 -4.94 -29.04 -3.32
N GLU A 226 -4.24 -28.44 -2.36
CA GLU A 226 -4.33 -28.81 -0.93
C GLU A 226 -5.77 -28.67 -0.41
N CYS A 227 -6.48 -27.59 -0.79
CA CYS A 227 -7.89 -27.43 -0.44
C CYS A 227 -8.77 -28.53 -1.06
N GLN A 228 -8.53 -28.90 -2.33
CA GLN A 228 -9.29 -29.98 -2.99
C GLN A 228 -9.05 -31.34 -2.33
N ILE A 229 -7.80 -31.63 -1.96
CA ILE A 229 -7.45 -32.86 -1.23
C ILE A 229 -8.18 -32.88 0.10
N SER A 230 -8.09 -31.81 0.89
CA SER A 230 -8.77 -31.71 2.19
C SER A 230 -10.29 -31.88 2.05
N TYR A 231 -10.90 -31.29 1.02
CA TYR A 231 -12.32 -31.49 0.74
C TYR A 231 -12.66 -32.95 0.42
N ALA A 232 -11.87 -33.60 -0.44
CA ALA A 232 -12.07 -35.00 -0.82
C ALA A 232 -11.91 -35.93 0.39
N GLU A 233 -10.92 -35.70 1.24
CA GLU A 233 -10.71 -36.44 2.49
C GLU A 233 -11.91 -36.33 3.43
N GLN A 234 -12.45 -35.12 3.63
CA GLN A 234 -13.66 -34.92 4.44
C GLN A 234 -14.88 -35.64 3.87
N GLN A 235 -15.05 -35.66 2.55
CA GLN A 235 -16.15 -36.42 1.94
C GLN A 235 -15.95 -37.93 2.12
N LEU A 236 -14.73 -38.40 1.98
CA LEU A 236 -14.38 -39.80 2.20
C LEU A 236 -14.60 -40.21 3.66
N GLU A 237 -14.27 -39.36 4.63
CA GLU A 237 -14.57 -39.58 6.04
C GLU A 237 -16.09 -39.69 6.29
N LYS A 238 -16.88 -38.75 5.74
CA LYS A 238 -18.35 -38.83 5.81
C LYS A 238 -18.92 -40.11 5.19
N LEU A 239 -18.34 -40.59 4.09
CA LEU A 239 -18.77 -41.84 3.45
C LEU A 239 -18.35 -43.07 4.25
N LYS A 240 -17.18 -43.06 4.88
CA LYS A 240 -16.73 -44.13 5.79
C LYS A 240 -17.61 -44.23 7.03
N ASP A 241 -17.94 -43.09 7.63
CA ASP A 241 -18.85 -43.02 8.78
C ASP A 241 -20.27 -43.45 8.39
N ALA A 242 -20.64 -43.26 7.13
CA ALA A 242 -21.90 -43.72 6.55
C ALA A 242 -21.88 -45.20 6.15
N ASN A 243 -21.44 -46.09 7.05
CA ASN A 243 -21.58 -47.53 6.84
C ASN A 243 -23.06 -47.89 6.63
N ILE A 244 -23.38 -48.29 5.39
CA ILE A 244 -24.74 -48.54 4.89
C ILE A 244 -25.49 -49.52 5.80
N PHE A 245 -24.79 -50.51 6.36
CA PHE A 245 -25.40 -51.52 7.23
C PHE A 245 -25.83 -50.98 8.58
N ASN A 246 -25.03 -50.09 9.18
CA ASN A 246 -25.36 -49.47 10.47
C ASN A 246 -26.45 -48.39 10.30
N ILE A 247 -26.49 -47.70 9.16
CA ILE A 247 -27.57 -46.76 8.82
C ILE A 247 -28.88 -47.49 8.55
N THR A 248 -28.84 -48.60 7.81
CA THR A 248 -30.06 -49.32 7.39
C THR A 248 -30.67 -50.15 8.52
N PHE A 249 -29.85 -50.69 9.42
CA PHE A 249 -30.29 -51.55 10.53
C PHE A 249 -29.70 -51.08 11.86
N HIS A 250 -30.32 -50.06 12.45
CA HIS A 250 -29.90 -49.54 13.75
C HIS A 250 -30.38 -50.45 14.89
N ILE A 251 -29.48 -51.30 15.41
CA ILE A 251 -29.74 -52.15 16.57
C ILE A 251 -29.27 -51.46 17.86
N TRP A 252 -30.23 -51.19 18.75
CA TRP A 252 -30.01 -50.55 20.04
C TRP A 252 -30.81 -51.25 21.16
N HIS A 253 -30.85 -50.64 22.34
CA HIS A 253 -31.65 -51.13 23.46
C HIS A 253 -32.48 -50.00 24.09
N ALA A 254 -33.72 -50.30 24.43
CA ALA A 254 -34.61 -49.43 25.19
C ALA A 254 -34.96 -50.12 26.51
N GLY A 255 -34.16 -49.85 27.55
CA GLY A 255 -34.27 -50.53 28.85
C GLY A 255 -34.10 -52.06 28.74
N HIS A 256 -35.17 -52.80 29.03
CA HIS A 256 -35.18 -54.26 28.96
C HIS A 256 -35.35 -54.82 27.54
N PHE A 257 -35.79 -54.00 26.57
CA PHE A 257 -36.03 -54.41 25.19
C PHE A 257 -34.79 -54.20 24.32
N GLY A 258 -34.56 -55.10 23.36
CA GLY A 258 -33.74 -54.82 22.19
C GLY A 258 -34.59 -54.12 21.13
N THR A 259 -34.02 -53.14 20.43
CA THR A 259 -34.73 -52.38 19.38
C THR A 259 -33.98 -52.46 18.06
N ILE A 260 -34.71 -52.64 16.96
CA ILE A 260 -34.17 -52.58 15.60
C ILE A 260 -34.95 -51.54 14.80
N ASN A 261 -34.28 -50.53 14.24
CA ASN A 261 -34.91 -49.40 13.54
C ASN A 261 -36.06 -48.77 14.36
N ASN A 262 -35.83 -48.62 15.66
CA ASN A 262 -36.77 -48.13 16.69
C ASN A 262 -37.97 -49.05 17.03
N PHE A 263 -38.09 -50.23 16.44
CA PHE A 263 -39.11 -51.21 16.83
C PHE A 263 -38.64 -52.07 18.00
N ARG A 264 -39.43 -52.17 19.07
CA ARG A 264 -39.13 -52.98 20.25
C ARG A 264 -39.43 -54.45 20.00
N LEU A 265 -38.43 -55.29 20.17
CA LEU A 265 -38.54 -56.73 20.02
C LEU A 265 -38.68 -57.40 21.38
N GLY A 266 -39.93 -57.65 21.78
CA GLY A 266 -40.27 -58.31 23.04
C GLY A 266 -41.54 -57.75 23.65
N ARG A 267 -41.94 -58.32 24.79
CA ARG A 267 -43.13 -57.91 25.54
C ARG A 267 -42.84 -58.05 27.03
N LEU A 268 -43.22 -57.06 27.83
CA LEU A 268 -43.19 -57.16 29.29
C LEU A 268 -44.61 -56.96 29.84
N PRO A 269 -44.95 -57.56 31.00
CA PRO A 269 -46.22 -57.31 31.67
C PRO A 269 -46.46 -55.83 32.03
N SER A 270 -45.39 -55.08 32.30
CA SER A 270 -45.42 -53.64 32.62
C SER A 270 -45.52 -52.72 31.40
N ALA A 271 -45.16 -53.22 30.22
CA ALA A 271 -45.17 -52.49 28.96
C ALA A 271 -45.53 -53.43 27.81
N ALA A 272 -46.82 -53.53 27.53
CA ALA A 272 -47.33 -54.35 26.44
C ALA A 272 -47.03 -53.69 25.09
N VAL A 273 -46.07 -54.26 24.36
CA VAL A 273 -45.76 -53.88 22.99
C VAL A 273 -46.79 -54.52 22.04
N ASP A 274 -47.22 -53.76 21.04
CA ASP A 274 -48.16 -54.24 20.03
C ASP A 274 -47.52 -55.30 19.12
N TRP A 275 -48.30 -56.31 18.75
CA TRP A 275 -47.83 -57.38 17.88
C TRP A 275 -47.42 -56.90 16.49
N SER A 276 -48.03 -55.84 15.98
CA SER A 276 -47.59 -55.20 14.74
C SER A 276 -46.15 -54.66 14.83
N GLU A 277 -45.76 -54.11 15.98
CA GLU A 277 -44.40 -53.61 16.24
C GLU A 277 -43.40 -54.78 16.35
N ILE A 278 -43.78 -55.84 17.08
CA ILE A 278 -42.96 -57.06 17.22
C ILE A 278 -42.78 -57.74 15.85
N ASN A 279 -43.84 -57.84 15.05
CA ASN A 279 -43.79 -58.43 13.71
C ASN A 279 -42.94 -57.60 12.75
N ALA A 280 -43.02 -56.27 12.83
CA ALA A 280 -42.15 -55.37 12.08
C ALA A 280 -40.67 -55.56 12.47
N ALA A 281 -40.39 -55.66 13.77
CA ALA A 281 -39.04 -55.92 14.28
C ALA A 281 -38.49 -57.27 13.80
N TRP A 282 -39.30 -58.32 13.80
CA TRP A 282 -38.95 -59.63 13.22
C TRP A 282 -38.70 -59.55 11.72
N GLY A 283 -39.49 -58.77 10.99
CA GLY A 283 -39.27 -58.52 9.57
C GLY A 283 -37.94 -57.85 9.27
N GLN A 284 -37.59 -56.82 10.05
CA GLN A 284 -36.29 -56.16 9.95
C GLN A 284 -35.14 -57.10 10.31
N THR A 285 -35.34 -57.97 11.30
CA THR A 285 -34.34 -58.95 11.76
C THR A 285 -34.13 -60.06 10.72
N ALA A 286 -35.20 -60.53 10.06
CA ALA A 286 -35.15 -61.47 8.95
C ALA A 286 -34.44 -60.87 7.73
N LEU A 287 -34.76 -59.61 7.39
CA LEU A 287 -34.10 -58.89 6.30
C LEU A 287 -32.61 -58.70 6.58
N LEU A 288 -32.25 -58.33 7.80
CA LEU A 288 -30.86 -58.17 8.24
C LEU A 288 -30.07 -59.47 8.09
N LEU A 289 -30.57 -60.59 8.62
CA LEU A 289 -29.87 -61.87 8.54
C LEU A 289 -29.74 -62.35 7.09
N CYS A 290 -30.76 -62.13 6.25
CA CYS A 290 -30.69 -62.41 4.82
C CYS A 290 -29.64 -61.53 4.11
N ALA A 291 -29.58 -60.24 4.44
CA ALA A 291 -28.59 -59.32 3.87
C ALA A 291 -27.15 -59.69 4.28
N LEU A 292 -26.95 -60.05 5.56
CA LEU A 292 -25.66 -60.53 6.06
C LEU A 292 -25.24 -61.84 5.38
N ALA A 293 -26.15 -62.81 5.29
CA ALA A 293 -25.90 -64.09 4.62
C ALA A 293 -25.55 -63.91 3.14
N ARG A 294 -26.27 -63.03 2.42
CA ARG A 294 -25.96 -62.70 1.01
C ARG A 294 -24.60 -62.03 0.85
N LYS A 295 -24.20 -61.19 1.80
CA LYS A 295 -22.90 -60.51 1.74
C LYS A 295 -21.72 -61.46 1.98
N ILE A 296 -21.92 -62.53 2.75
CA ILE A 296 -20.90 -63.57 2.97
C ILE A 296 -21.05 -64.75 2.00
N ASP A 297 -21.98 -64.70 1.04
CA ASP A 297 -22.35 -65.80 0.15
C ASP A 297 -22.70 -67.13 0.88
N LEU A 298 -23.37 -67.02 2.03
CA LEU A 298 -23.85 -68.17 2.80
C LEU A 298 -25.21 -68.64 2.30
N ILE A 299 -25.30 -69.93 1.97
CA ILE A 299 -26.54 -70.64 1.69
C ILE A 299 -26.91 -71.48 2.92
N PHE A 300 -28.05 -71.18 3.52
CA PHE A 300 -28.57 -71.95 4.65
C PHE A 300 -29.01 -73.36 4.21
N GLU A 301 -28.69 -74.39 5.02
CA GLU A 301 -28.90 -75.79 4.63
C GLU A 301 -30.34 -76.29 4.86
N ARG A 302 -30.93 -75.94 6.00
CA ARG A 302 -32.21 -76.50 6.48
C ARG A 302 -33.41 -75.59 6.23
N TYR A 303 -33.16 -74.29 6.20
CA TYR A 303 -34.20 -73.28 6.22
C TYR A 303 -33.85 -72.14 5.28
N ARG A 304 -34.86 -71.56 4.63
CA ARG A 304 -34.72 -70.34 3.82
C ARG A 304 -35.52 -69.21 4.46
N ILE A 305 -34.85 -68.12 4.81
CA ILE A 305 -35.50 -66.94 5.37
C ILE A 305 -36.05 -66.08 4.23
N VAL A 306 -37.34 -65.76 4.28
CA VAL A 306 -38.01 -64.88 3.31
C VAL A 306 -38.49 -63.61 4.02
N PRO A 307 -37.78 -62.47 3.83
CA PRO A 307 -38.21 -61.21 4.40
C PRO A 307 -39.43 -60.67 3.63
N PHE A 308 -40.55 -60.52 4.33
CA PHE A 308 -41.81 -60.01 3.78
C PHE A 308 -42.42 -58.95 4.72
N GLY A 309 -41.59 -57.99 5.14
CA GLY A 309 -41.96 -56.94 6.08
C GLY A 309 -42.56 -57.52 7.37
N ASN A 310 -43.74 -57.04 7.76
CA ASN A 310 -44.42 -57.45 8.99
C ASN A 310 -44.99 -58.88 8.94
N HIS A 311 -44.90 -59.58 7.81
CA HIS A 311 -45.36 -60.97 7.67
C HIS A 311 -44.23 -61.87 7.17
N SER A 312 -43.01 -61.62 7.64
CA SER A 312 -41.84 -62.44 7.29
C SER A 312 -42.01 -63.88 7.77
N TYR A 313 -41.41 -64.82 7.04
CA TYR A 313 -41.54 -66.24 7.31
C TYR A 313 -40.27 -67.01 6.93
N VAL A 314 -40.17 -68.24 7.42
CA VAL A 314 -39.06 -69.17 7.16
C VAL A 314 -39.62 -70.41 6.48
N GLU A 315 -39.02 -70.83 5.38
CA GLU A 315 -39.41 -72.04 4.65
C GLU A 315 -38.47 -73.18 5.00
N VAL A 316 -39.01 -74.37 5.26
CA VAL A 316 -38.21 -75.58 5.44
C VAL A 316 -37.84 -76.17 4.08
N ILE A 317 -36.54 -76.28 3.81
CA ILE A 317 -36.02 -76.79 2.55
C ILE A 317 -36.36 -78.29 2.47
N GLY A 318 -37.11 -78.69 1.44
CA GLY A 318 -37.53 -80.09 1.20
C GLY A 318 -38.97 -80.42 1.57
N GLU A 319 -39.62 -79.67 2.46
CA GLU A 319 -41.01 -79.90 2.88
C GLU A 319 -42.00 -78.83 2.38
N ASN A 320 -41.52 -77.74 1.76
CA ASN A 320 -42.33 -76.58 1.34
C ASN A 320 -43.29 -76.08 2.46
N ARG A 321 -42.85 -76.19 3.71
CA ARG A 321 -43.60 -75.78 4.88
C ARG A 321 -43.19 -74.37 5.28
N GLU A 322 -44.15 -73.46 5.28
CA GLU A 322 -43.97 -72.08 5.74
C GLU A 322 -44.13 -71.98 7.27
N LEU A 323 -43.14 -71.40 7.92
CA LEU A 323 -43.11 -71.09 9.35
C LEU A 323 -43.18 -69.56 9.53
N PRO A 324 -44.34 -69.01 9.93
CA PRO A 324 -44.49 -67.56 10.04
C PRO A 324 -43.68 -67.00 11.22
N LEU A 325 -42.88 -65.95 10.97
CA LEU A 325 -42.19 -65.14 11.98
C LEU A 325 -43.04 -63.93 12.40
N TYR A 326 -44.36 -64.07 12.40
CA TYR A 326 -45.30 -63.06 12.87
C TYR A 326 -46.39 -63.69 13.74
N GLY A 327 -46.85 -62.95 14.74
CA GLY A 327 -47.94 -63.34 15.62
C GLY A 327 -49.11 -62.35 15.56
N THR A 328 -50.34 -62.84 15.70
CA THR A 328 -51.56 -61.99 15.65
C THR A 328 -52.11 -61.65 17.05
N GLY A 329 -51.36 -61.95 18.11
CA GLY A 329 -51.73 -61.56 19.48
C GLY A 329 -52.97 -62.20 20.08
N GLY A 330 -53.40 -63.36 19.55
CA GLY A 330 -54.48 -64.17 20.13
C GLY A 330 -54.06 -64.92 21.40
N PHE A 331 -55.05 -65.44 22.16
CA PHE A 331 -54.82 -66.21 23.39
C PHE A 331 -53.76 -67.31 23.19
N LYS A 332 -52.75 -67.32 24.09
CA LYS A 332 -51.54 -68.17 24.22
C LYS A 332 -51.67 -69.68 23.94
N PHE A 333 -52.87 -70.21 23.70
CA PHE A 333 -53.14 -71.65 23.61
C PHE A 333 -53.28 -72.22 22.19
N PHE A 334 -53.58 -71.41 21.16
CA PHE A 334 -53.91 -71.95 19.83
C PHE A 334 -52.93 -71.62 18.70
N TRP A 335 -52.02 -70.65 18.88
CA TRP A 335 -51.21 -70.09 17.79
C TRP A 335 -49.68 -70.19 17.98
N ASP A 336 -49.20 -70.51 19.18
CA ASP A 336 -47.77 -70.41 19.55
C ASP A 336 -46.85 -71.45 18.90
N THR A 337 -47.35 -72.62 18.49
CA THR A 337 -46.46 -73.72 18.06
C THR A 337 -45.77 -73.47 16.72
N LYS A 338 -46.43 -72.76 15.79
CA LYS A 338 -45.85 -72.43 14.47
C LYS A 338 -44.86 -71.28 14.57
N PHE A 339 -45.18 -70.26 15.37
CA PHE A 339 -44.32 -69.11 15.61
C PHE A 339 -43.06 -69.51 16.41
N ASP A 340 -43.22 -70.37 17.43
CA ASP A 340 -42.09 -70.95 18.17
C ASP A 340 -41.19 -71.80 17.26
N ALA A 341 -41.77 -72.60 16.37
CA ALA A 341 -41.00 -73.35 15.38
C ALA A 341 -40.25 -72.42 14.42
N ALA A 342 -40.88 -71.32 13.99
CA ALA A 342 -40.24 -70.31 13.14
C ALA A 342 -39.07 -69.62 13.83
N MET A 343 -39.22 -69.21 15.10
CA MET A 343 -38.14 -68.59 15.88
C MET A 343 -36.97 -69.55 16.14
N VAL A 344 -37.26 -70.84 16.36
CA VAL A 344 -36.21 -71.86 16.48
C VAL A 344 -35.48 -72.07 15.15
N ALA A 345 -36.22 -72.11 14.03
CA ALA A 345 -35.64 -72.21 12.69
C ALA A 345 -34.77 -70.97 12.36
N PHE A 346 -35.21 -69.78 12.76
CA PHE A 346 -34.44 -68.55 12.63
C PHE A 346 -33.15 -68.59 13.46
N LEU A 347 -33.22 -69.05 14.72
CA LEU A 347 -32.05 -69.20 15.57
C LEU A 347 -31.05 -70.22 15.00
N ASP A 348 -31.54 -71.28 14.36
CA ASP A 348 -30.70 -72.25 13.67
C ASP A 348 -29.95 -71.63 12.47
N CYS A 349 -30.62 -70.77 11.69
CA CYS A 349 -29.96 -69.99 10.64
C CYS A 349 -28.88 -69.06 11.22
N LEU A 350 -29.16 -68.41 12.37
CA LEU A 350 -28.18 -67.55 13.04
C LEU A 350 -26.98 -68.35 13.58
N THR A 351 -27.19 -69.59 14.01
CA THR A 351 -26.10 -70.51 14.39
C THR A 351 -25.25 -70.91 13.18
N GLN A 352 -25.86 -71.23 12.03
CA GLN A 352 -25.11 -71.49 10.79
C GLN A 352 -24.30 -70.26 10.36
N PHE A 353 -24.88 -69.06 10.46
CA PHE A 353 -24.16 -67.82 10.22
C PHE A 353 -22.97 -67.65 11.17
N ARG A 354 -23.15 -67.94 12.46
CA ARG A 354 -22.06 -67.91 13.44
C ARG A 354 -20.93 -68.87 13.09
N GLU A 355 -21.24 -70.10 12.74
CA GLU A 355 -20.23 -71.12 12.38
C GLU A 355 -19.41 -70.68 11.16
N GLU A 356 -20.03 -70.05 10.17
CA GLU A 356 -19.32 -69.51 9.00
C GLU A 356 -18.45 -68.30 9.33
N VAL A 357 -18.91 -67.43 10.24
CA VAL A 357 -18.08 -66.33 10.75
C VAL A 357 -16.87 -66.85 11.50
N GLU A 358 -17.05 -67.82 12.40
CA GLU A 358 -15.96 -68.44 13.18
C GLU A 358 -14.96 -69.22 12.30
N LYS A 359 -15.41 -69.78 11.16
CA LYS A 359 -14.51 -70.40 10.16
C LYS A 359 -13.62 -69.38 9.45
N ARG A 360 -14.14 -68.19 9.17
CA ARG A 360 -13.39 -67.13 8.46
C ARG A 360 -12.48 -66.33 9.39
N ASP A 361 -12.89 -66.19 10.64
CA ASP A 361 -12.17 -65.42 11.64
C ASP A 361 -12.20 -66.16 12.99
N THR A 362 -11.08 -66.80 13.32
CA THR A 362 -10.94 -67.60 14.55
C THR A 362 -10.85 -66.76 15.82
N GLU A 363 -10.57 -65.46 15.71
CA GLU A 363 -10.44 -64.55 16.85
C GLU A 363 -11.80 -63.92 17.21
N PHE A 364 -12.72 -63.85 16.25
CA PHE A 364 -14.05 -63.27 16.46
C PHE A 364 -15.08 -64.29 16.93
N LEU A 365 -15.56 -64.12 18.17
CA LEU A 365 -16.61 -64.94 18.76
C LEU A 365 -17.85 -64.10 19.07
N LEU A 366 -19.03 -64.61 18.70
CA LEU A 366 -20.29 -63.98 19.13
C LEU A 366 -20.45 -64.10 20.65
N PRO A 367 -20.95 -63.04 21.32
CA PRO A 367 -20.98 -62.97 22.78
C PRO A 367 -21.93 -64.00 23.43
N TYR A 368 -23.04 -64.34 22.79
CA TYR A 368 -24.02 -65.29 23.33
C TYR A 368 -24.06 -66.59 22.52
N LYS A 369 -23.84 -67.72 23.20
CA LYS A 369 -23.96 -69.06 22.56
C LYS A 369 -25.43 -69.41 22.34
N MET A 370 -25.73 -70.10 21.23
CA MET A 370 -27.10 -70.47 20.85
C MET A 370 -27.17 -71.98 20.67
N GLU A 371 -28.10 -72.64 21.37
CA GLU A 371 -28.26 -74.09 21.29
C GLU A 371 -29.75 -74.47 21.38
N LYS A 372 -30.25 -75.22 20.40
CA LYS A 372 -31.59 -75.86 20.37
C LYS A 372 -32.75 -74.94 20.84
N GLY A 373 -32.79 -73.70 20.35
CA GLY A 373 -33.86 -72.75 20.69
C GLY A 373 -33.70 -72.05 22.04
N LYS A 374 -32.50 -72.09 22.63
CA LYS A 374 -32.12 -71.37 23.85
C LYS A 374 -30.85 -70.57 23.64
N ILE A 375 -30.74 -69.45 24.35
CA ILE A 375 -29.60 -68.54 24.31
C ILE A 375 -28.89 -68.54 25.68
N ILE A 376 -27.59 -68.80 25.57
CA ILE A 376 -26.47 -68.84 26.50
C ILE A 376 -26.13 -67.52 27.20
N ASP A 377 -26.57 -67.24 28.42
CA ASP A 377 -25.96 -66.28 29.36
C ASP A 377 -24.50 -66.59 29.77
N PRO A 378 -23.37 -66.20 29.13
CA PRO A 378 -22.05 -66.59 29.63
C PRO A 378 -21.74 -66.01 31.01
N SER A 379 -22.32 -64.86 31.37
CA SER A 379 -22.07 -64.19 32.66
C SER A 379 -22.87 -64.79 33.82
N THR A 380 -24.08 -65.28 33.54
CA THR A 380 -24.98 -65.82 34.56
C THR A 380 -25.12 -67.34 34.52
N GLY A 381 -24.65 -68.01 33.47
CA GLY A 381 -24.86 -69.43 33.20
C GLY A 381 -26.30 -69.80 32.86
N ASN A 382 -27.22 -68.83 32.80
CA ASN A 382 -28.64 -69.07 32.58
C ASN A 382 -28.96 -69.22 31.10
N SER A 383 -29.79 -70.21 30.77
CA SER A 383 -30.32 -70.41 29.42
C SER A 383 -31.71 -69.78 29.28
N TYR A 384 -31.87 -68.85 28.34
CA TYR A 384 -33.15 -68.21 28.05
C TYR A 384 -33.76 -68.80 26.77
N SER A 385 -35.02 -69.23 26.79
CA SER A 385 -35.65 -69.79 25.59
C SER A 385 -36.21 -68.71 24.68
N ILE A 386 -36.11 -68.92 23.36
CA ILE A 386 -36.74 -68.06 22.35
C ILE A 386 -38.21 -68.40 22.12
N LYS A 387 -38.67 -69.55 22.63
CA LYS A 387 -40.08 -69.98 22.54
C LYS A 387 -40.94 -69.18 23.50
N ILE A 388 -42.17 -68.88 23.12
CA ILE A 388 -43.19 -68.27 23.99
C ILE A 388 -43.87 -69.36 24.82
N GLN A 389 -44.04 -70.57 24.27
CA GLN A 389 -44.70 -71.66 24.98
C GLN A 389 -43.91 -72.07 26.23
N PHE A 390 -44.61 -72.15 27.37
CA PHE A 390 -44.04 -72.43 28.71
C PHE A 390 -42.93 -71.46 29.14
N ASN A 391 -42.93 -70.22 28.64
CA ASN A 391 -41.94 -69.20 28.96
C ASN A 391 -42.59 -67.95 29.57
N SER A 392 -41.79 -67.19 30.33
CA SER A 392 -42.21 -65.87 30.82
C SER A 392 -41.91 -64.81 29.76
N GLU A 393 -42.75 -63.77 29.69
CA GLU A 393 -42.56 -62.67 28.72
C GLU A 393 -41.24 -61.92 28.95
N GLU A 394 -40.77 -61.86 30.20
CA GLU A 394 -39.48 -61.27 30.58
C GLU A 394 -38.29 -62.09 30.07
N GLN A 395 -38.30 -63.42 30.25
CA GLN A 395 -37.24 -64.30 29.76
C GLN A 395 -37.21 -64.35 28.24
N TRP A 396 -38.39 -64.34 27.60
CA TRP A 396 -38.51 -64.26 26.15
C TRP A 396 -37.91 -62.94 25.61
N THR A 397 -38.28 -61.80 26.20
CA THR A 397 -37.71 -60.49 25.82
C THR A 397 -36.19 -60.44 26.00
N LYS A 398 -35.68 -61.06 27.08
CA LYS A 398 -34.24 -61.14 27.32
C LYS A 398 -33.52 -62.01 26.29
N ALA A 399 -34.11 -63.13 25.87
CA ALA A 399 -33.60 -63.96 24.79
C ALA A 399 -33.52 -63.17 23.47
N LEU A 400 -34.58 -62.44 23.11
CA LEU A 400 -34.62 -61.63 21.89
C LEU A 400 -33.60 -60.49 21.92
N LYS A 401 -33.40 -59.86 23.08
CA LYS A 401 -32.35 -58.85 23.26
C LYS A 401 -30.97 -59.44 22.99
N PHE A 402 -30.66 -60.62 23.52
CA PHE A 402 -29.38 -61.29 23.28
C PHE A 402 -29.20 -61.72 21.82
N MET A 403 -30.27 -62.18 21.17
CA MET A 403 -30.27 -62.47 19.73
C MET A 403 -29.93 -61.21 18.90
N LEU A 404 -30.56 -60.07 19.20
CA LEU A 404 -30.26 -58.80 18.54
C LEU A 404 -28.82 -58.35 18.81
N THR A 405 -28.30 -58.56 20.02
CA THR A 405 -26.89 -58.27 20.30
C THR A 405 -25.96 -59.15 19.45
N ASN A 406 -26.23 -60.45 19.32
CA ASN A 406 -25.45 -61.32 18.43
C ASN A 406 -25.49 -60.83 16.97
N LEU A 407 -26.67 -60.43 16.49
CA LEU A 407 -26.83 -59.85 15.15
C LEU A 407 -26.07 -58.53 14.99
N LYS A 408 -26.02 -57.69 16.02
CA LYS A 408 -25.24 -56.45 16.03
C LYS A 408 -23.73 -56.73 15.95
N TRP A 409 -23.24 -57.74 16.68
CA TRP A 409 -21.85 -58.17 16.59
C TRP A 409 -21.54 -58.76 15.21
N GLY A 410 -22.42 -59.59 14.65
CA GLY A 410 -22.30 -60.08 13.29
C GLY A 410 -22.29 -58.97 12.24
N LEU A 411 -23.12 -57.94 12.42
CA LEU A 411 -23.14 -56.74 11.59
C LEU A 411 -21.81 -55.98 11.65
N ALA A 412 -21.25 -55.80 12.84
CA ALA A 412 -19.98 -55.13 13.04
C ALA A 412 -18.83 -55.90 12.36
N TRP A 413 -18.83 -57.22 12.45
CA TRP A 413 -17.84 -58.07 11.78
C TRP A 413 -17.95 -58.03 10.26
N VAL A 414 -19.16 -58.18 9.71
CA VAL A 414 -19.40 -58.04 8.25
C VAL A 414 -19.15 -56.60 7.78
N SER A 415 -19.15 -55.63 8.67
CA SER A 415 -18.74 -54.27 8.35
C SER A 415 -17.23 -54.12 8.33
N SER A 416 -16.51 -54.66 9.32
CA SER A 416 -15.04 -54.55 9.41
C SER A 416 -14.32 -55.32 8.30
N GLN A 417 -14.81 -56.52 7.96
CA GLN A 417 -14.21 -57.36 6.91
C GLN A 417 -14.32 -56.73 5.51
N PHE A 418 -15.33 -55.90 5.29
CA PHE A 418 -15.63 -55.30 3.99
C PHE A 418 -15.49 -53.76 4.00
N ALA A 419 -14.87 -53.19 5.03
CA ALA A 419 -14.47 -51.79 5.08
C ALA A 419 -13.01 -51.58 4.61
N ASN A 420 -12.26 -52.69 4.47
CA ASN A 420 -10.87 -52.71 3.99
C ASN A 420 -10.76 -53.02 2.48
N ASP A 421 -11.88 -53.35 1.84
CA ASP A 421 -12.04 -53.36 0.38
C ASP A 421 -12.69 -52.03 -0.06
#